data_AF-A0A2P6QL43-F1
#
_entry.id   AF-A0A2P6QL43-F1
#
_cell.length_a   1.000
_cell.length_b   1.000
_cell.length_c   1.000
_cell.angle_alpha   90.00
_cell.angle_beta   90.00
_cell.angle_gamma   90.00
#
_symmetry.space_group_name_H-M   'P 1'
#
loop_
_entity.id
_entity.type
_entity.pdbx_description
1 polymer ?
#
loop_
_entity_poly.entity_id
_entity_poly.type
_entity_poly.pdbx_seq_one_letter_code
_entity_poly.pdbx_strand_id
1 'polypeptide(L)'
;MDMEFLITKICSHLLQGLYDDSFENYRAGLIAKLLEKDPSLHYETNRFWLQITDKMHMFDYAKREAEQLRSIQKEEVINWYKTYLQQSSPKCRRLAICVWGCNTDLKEAEARPESVKVIEDLAAFKMSSEFYPSISEFLMETEHFEVLLFARFYLRLL
;
A
#
# COMPACT_ATOMS: atom_id res chain seq x y z
N MET A 1 -3.23 7.15 -21.60
CA MET A 1 -3.44 5.74 -21.21
C MET A 1 -3.97 5.77 -19.79
N ASP A 2 -5.16 5.24 -19.57
CA ASP A 2 -5.85 5.39 -18.29
C ASP A 2 -5.16 4.54 -17.20
N MET A 3 -4.73 5.17 -16.11
CA MET A 3 -4.15 4.49 -14.95
C MET A 3 -5.15 3.50 -14.33
N GLU A 4 -6.46 3.75 -14.46
CA GLU A 4 -7.51 2.83 -14.03
C GLU A 4 -7.51 1.55 -14.86
N PHE A 5 -7.31 1.68 -16.17
CA PHE A 5 -7.20 0.54 -17.07
C PHE A 5 -5.95 -0.29 -16.78
N LEU A 6 -4.84 0.38 -16.47
CA LEU A 6 -3.57 -0.26 -16.13
C LEU A 6 -3.71 -1.07 -14.82
N ILE A 7 -4.15 -0.46 -13.73
CA ILE A 7 -4.26 -1.12 -12.41
C ILE A 7 -5.26 -2.27 -12.46
N THR A 8 -6.45 -2.06 -13.04
CA THR A 8 -7.52 -3.06 -13.02
C THR A 8 -7.22 -4.26 -13.91
N LYS A 9 -6.65 -4.03 -15.11
CA LYS A 9 -6.42 -5.08 -16.09
C LYS A 9 -5.13 -5.84 -15.85
N ILE A 10 -4.07 -5.15 -15.40
CA ILE A 10 -2.79 -5.78 -15.09
C ILE A 10 -2.91 -6.60 -13.82
N CYS A 11 -3.42 -6.04 -12.71
CA CYS A 11 -3.38 -6.76 -11.44
C CYS A 11 -4.33 -7.97 -11.39
N SER A 12 -5.55 -7.87 -11.93
CA SER A 12 -6.50 -9.00 -11.88
C SER A 12 -6.03 -10.19 -12.74
N HIS A 13 -5.52 -9.92 -13.94
CA HIS A 13 -5.03 -10.96 -14.85
C HIS A 13 -3.66 -11.51 -14.43
N LEU A 14 -2.73 -10.67 -13.94
CA LEU A 14 -1.43 -11.15 -13.45
C LEU A 14 -1.57 -11.97 -12.18
N LEU A 15 -2.41 -11.57 -11.22
CA LEU A 15 -2.55 -12.31 -9.97
C LEU A 15 -3.24 -13.67 -10.17
N GLN A 16 -4.22 -13.76 -11.09
CA GLN A 16 -4.87 -15.03 -11.42
C GLN A 16 -4.00 -15.92 -12.32
N GLY A 17 -3.24 -15.33 -13.23
CA GLY A 17 -2.32 -16.04 -14.13
C GLY A 17 -0.93 -16.31 -13.55
N LEU A 18 -0.66 -15.91 -12.30
CA LEU A 18 0.61 -16.13 -11.64
C LEU A 18 0.79 -17.63 -11.39
N TYR A 19 1.75 -18.28 -12.05
CA TYR A 19 2.09 -19.67 -11.71
C TYR A 19 2.66 -19.76 -10.30
N ASP A 20 2.46 -20.89 -9.63
CA ASP A 20 2.87 -21.08 -8.23
C ASP A 20 4.39 -20.94 -8.08
N ASP A 21 5.17 -21.45 -9.03
CA ASP A 21 6.63 -21.25 -9.07
C ASP A 21 7.02 -19.77 -9.12
N SER A 22 6.29 -18.96 -9.89
CA SER A 22 6.53 -17.51 -9.97
C SER A 22 6.20 -16.84 -8.64
N PHE A 23 5.09 -17.21 -8.00
CA PHE A 23 4.74 -16.70 -6.67
C PHE A 23 5.83 -17.01 -5.64
N GLU A 24 6.28 -18.26 -5.59
CA GLU A 24 7.35 -18.69 -4.69
C GLU A 24 8.66 -17.95 -4.94
N ASN A 25 9.02 -17.72 -6.21
CA ASN A 25 10.19 -16.93 -6.57
C ASN A 25 10.07 -15.46 -6.11
N TYR A 26 8.89 -14.83 -6.28
CA TYR A 26 8.66 -13.47 -5.77
C TYR A 26 8.72 -13.40 -4.25
N ARG A 27 8.13 -14.39 -3.56
CA ARG A 27 8.14 -14.50 -2.10
C ARG A 27 9.56 -14.66 -1.57
N ALA A 28 10.33 -15.59 -2.13
CA ALA A 28 11.73 -15.80 -1.77
C ALA A 28 12.60 -14.56 -2.04
N GLY A 29 12.41 -13.90 -3.19
CA GLY A 29 13.10 -12.66 -3.53
C GLY A 29 12.79 -11.50 -2.57
N LEU A 30 11.53 -11.35 -2.17
CA LEU A 30 11.13 -10.34 -1.19
C LEU A 30 11.71 -10.62 0.20
N ILE A 31 11.67 -11.88 0.65
CA ILE A 31 12.30 -12.29 1.93
C ILE A 31 13.79 -12.01 1.91
N ALA A 32 14.49 -12.36 0.83
CA ALA A 32 15.92 -12.10 0.68
C ALA A 32 16.24 -10.60 0.76
N LYS A 33 15.42 -9.76 0.11
CA LYS A 33 15.55 -8.30 0.16
C LYS A 33 15.32 -7.73 1.56
N LEU A 34 14.34 -8.25 2.30
CA LEU A 34 14.07 -7.81 3.67
C LEU A 34 15.19 -8.18 4.64
N LEU A 35 15.83 -9.32 4.43
CA LEU A 35 16.90 -9.85 5.27
C LEU A 35 18.30 -9.43 4.80
N GLU A 36 18.39 -8.62 3.75
CA GLU A 36 19.63 -8.08 3.26
C GLU A 36 20.29 -7.23 4.36
N LYS A 37 21.60 -7.40 4.53
CA LYS A 37 22.36 -6.59 5.50
C LYS A 37 22.50 -5.18 4.97
N ASP A 38 22.43 -4.21 5.87
CA ASP A 38 22.68 -2.82 5.53
C ASP A 38 24.09 -2.68 4.92
N PRO A 39 24.22 -2.12 3.70
CA PRO A 39 25.50 -2.05 3.00
C PRO A 39 26.46 -1.03 3.62
N SER A 40 25.96 -0.14 4.49
CA SER A 40 26.78 0.81 5.25
C SER A 40 26.07 1.27 6.51
N LEU A 41 26.84 1.88 7.42
CA LEU A 41 26.32 2.48 8.65
C LEU A 41 25.24 3.55 8.38
N HIS A 42 25.32 4.26 7.24
CA HIS A 42 24.30 5.24 6.88
C HIS A 42 22.93 4.58 6.61
N TYR A 43 22.91 3.44 5.92
CA TYR A 43 21.68 2.67 5.69
C TYR A 43 21.11 2.13 7.00
N GLU A 44 21.95 1.56 7.86
CA GLU A 44 21.55 1.08 9.17
C GLU A 44 20.98 2.21 10.04
N THR A 45 21.67 3.34 10.09
CA THR A 45 21.24 4.52 10.86
C THR A 45 19.90 5.02 10.36
N ASN A 46 19.73 5.19 9.04
CA ASN A 46 18.46 5.62 8.47
C ASN A 46 17.33 4.61 8.76
N ARG A 47 17.61 3.30 8.66
CA ARG A 47 16.64 2.25 8.95
C ARG A 47 16.14 2.33 10.39
N PHE A 48 17.03 2.55 11.36
CA PHE A 48 16.64 2.74 12.76
C PHE A 48 15.99 4.09 13.03
N TRP A 49 16.47 5.15 12.38
CA TRP A 49 15.92 6.50 12.53
C TRP A 49 14.44 6.54 12.13
N LEU A 50 14.07 5.87 11.04
CA LEU A 50 12.66 5.73 10.64
C LEU A 50 11.80 5.08 11.72
N GLN A 51 12.30 4.08 12.45
CA GLN A 51 11.54 3.45 13.54
C GLN A 51 11.31 4.39 14.72
N ILE A 52 12.24 5.30 14.96
CA ILE A 52 12.17 6.30 16.04
C ILE A 52 11.20 7.42 15.63
N THR A 53 11.35 7.96 14.42
CA THR A 53 10.48 9.05 13.94
C THR A 53 9.04 8.59 13.75
N ASP A 54 8.84 7.33 13.34
CA ASP A 54 7.52 6.72 13.22
C ASP A 54 6.95 6.28 14.59
N LYS A 55 7.72 6.41 15.67
CA LYS A 55 7.39 5.97 17.06
C LYS A 55 7.06 4.49 17.20
N MET A 56 7.46 3.68 16.23
CA MET A 56 7.23 2.23 16.20
C MET A 56 8.20 1.51 17.14
N HIS A 57 9.45 1.96 17.19
CA HIS A 57 10.54 1.31 17.94
C HIS A 57 10.73 -0.19 17.62
N MET A 58 10.32 -0.62 16.42
CA MET A 58 10.41 -2.02 15.96
C MET A 58 11.68 -2.23 15.16
N PHE A 59 12.82 -2.32 15.85
CA PHE A 59 14.13 -2.41 15.20
C PHE A 59 14.37 -3.75 14.47
N ASP A 60 13.61 -4.78 14.82
CA ASP A 60 13.59 -6.11 14.19
C ASP A 60 12.45 -6.28 13.15
N TYR A 61 11.76 -5.18 12.76
CA TYR A 61 10.60 -5.21 11.88
C TYR A 61 10.80 -6.04 10.61
N ALA A 62 11.91 -5.83 9.88
CA ALA A 62 12.19 -6.54 8.64
C ALA A 62 12.32 -8.07 8.84
N LYS A 63 12.82 -8.51 10.00
CA LYS A 63 12.89 -9.94 10.33
C LYS A 63 11.51 -10.52 10.62
N ARG A 64 10.67 -9.78 11.35
CA ARG A 64 9.28 -10.19 11.64
C ARG A 64 8.45 -10.23 10.36
N GLU A 65 8.60 -9.23 9.50
CA GLU A 65 7.97 -9.15 8.18
C GLU A 65 8.35 -10.34 7.30
N ALA A 66 9.65 -10.67 7.24
CA ALA A 66 10.14 -11.85 6.53
C ALA A 66 9.57 -13.16 7.10
N GLU A 67 9.38 -13.26 8.41
CA GLU A 67 8.79 -14.45 9.03
C GLU A 67 7.31 -14.62 8.65
N GLN A 68 6.52 -13.54 8.69
CA GLN A 68 5.11 -13.61 8.27
C GLN A 68 4.98 -13.97 6.78
N LEU A 69 5.82 -13.38 5.93
CA LEU A 69 5.84 -13.66 4.50
C LEU A 69 6.08 -15.14 4.16
N ARG A 70 6.74 -15.93 5.03
CA ARG A 70 6.92 -17.37 4.80
C ARG A 70 5.60 -18.15 4.83
N SER A 71 4.63 -17.66 5.60
CA SER A 71 3.34 -18.31 5.79
C SER A 71 2.26 -17.87 4.81
N ILE A 72 2.41 -16.68 4.22
CA ILE A 72 1.44 -16.10 3.29
C ILE A 72 1.29 -16.97 2.04
N GLN A 73 0.03 -17.30 1.72
CA GLN A 73 -0.37 -18.04 0.53
C GLN A 73 -0.82 -17.08 -0.59
N LYS A 74 -0.72 -17.56 -1.82
CA LYS A 74 -1.12 -16.82 -3.02
C LYS A 74 -2.59 -16.41 -2.99
N GLU A 75 -3.46 -17.29 -2.51
CA GLU A 75 -4.90 -17.07 -2.40
C GLU A 75 -5.22 -15.92 -1.44
N GLU A 76 -4.44 -15.77 -0.37
CA GLU A 76 -4.60 -14.69 0.61
C GLU A 76 -4.26 -13.33 -0.02
N VAL A 77 -3.19 -13.27 -0.83
CA VAL A 77 -2.82 -12.07 -1.59
C VAL A 77 -3.91 -11.72 -2.62
N ILE A 78 -4.46 -12.72 -3.32
CA ILE A 78 -5.58 -12.52 -4.26
C ILE A 78 -6.81 -11.99 -3.52
N ASN A 79 -7.15 -12.57 -2.36
CA ASN A 79 -8.30 -12.15 -1.58
C ASN A 79 -8.12 -10.74 -1.02
N TRP A 80 -6.92 -10.39 -0.55
CA TRP A 80 -6.58 -9.05 -0.11
C TRP A 80 -6.74 -8.02 -1.24
N TYR A 81 -6.22 -8.32 -2.44
CA TYR A 81 -6.40 -7.47 -3.63
C TYR A 81 -7.88 -7.27 -3.95
N LYS A 82 -8.67 -8.37 -4.01
CA LYS A 82 -10.11 -8.31 -4.27
C LYS A 82 -10.85 -7.50 -3.20
N THR A 83 -10.40 -7.55 -1.96
CA THR A 83 -11.03 -6.85 -0.84
C THR A 83 -10.73 -5.36 -0.85
N TYR A 84 -9.47 -4.95 -1.05
CA TYR A 84 -9.07 -3.56 -0.79
C TYR A 84 -8.72 -2.76 -2.05
N LEU A 85 -8.40 -3.42 -3.17
CA LEU A 85 -7.93 -2.75 -4.39
C LEU A 85 -8.88 -2.88 -5.58
N GLN A 86 -9.74 -3.90 -5.61
CA GLN A 86 -10.71 -4.06 -6.68
C GLN A 86 -11.84 -3.02 -6.57
N GLN A 87 -12.08 -2.26 -7.65
CA GLN A 87 -13.04 -1.16 -7.69
C GLN A 87 -14.47 -1.53 -7.30
N SER A 88 -14.91 -2.76 -7.60
CA SER A 88 -16.25 -3.23 -7.23
C SER A 88 -16.39 -3.57 -5.74
N SER A 89 -15.29 -3.58 -4.96
CA SER A 89 -15.34 -3.90 -3.54
C SER A 89 -15.80 -2.70 -2.71
N PRO A 90 -16.73 -2.89 -1.76
CA PRO A 90 -17.17 -1.82 -0.86
C PRO A 90 -16.08 -1.35 0.11
N LYS A 91 -15.00 -2.14 0.29
CA LYS A 91 -13.85 -1.79 1.13
C LYS A 91 -12.74 -1.08 0.35
N CYS A 92 -12.86 -0.94 -0.96
CA CYS A 92 -11.86 -0.26 -1.78
C CYS A 92 -11.93 1.25 -1.55
N ARG A 93 -10.82 1.85 -1.11
CA ARG A 93 -10.66 3.29 -0.94
C ARG A 93 -9.61 3.79 -1.91
N ARG A 94 -9.95 4.78 -2.75
CA ARG A 94 -9.07 5.34 -3.79
C ARG A 94 -9.09 6.86 -3.73
N LEU A 95 -7.91 7.46 -3.82
CA LEU A 95 -7.72 8.91 -3.98
C LEU A 95 -6.83 9.12 -5.20
N ALA A 96 -7.26 9.99 -6.11
CA ALA A 96 -6.48 10.38 -7.27
C ALA A 96 -6.13 11.87 -7.16
N ILE A 97 -4.84 12.19 -7.29
CA ILE A 97 -4.34 13.56 -7.37
C ILE A 97 -3.98 13.82 -8.82
N CYS A 98 -4.75 14.67 -9.50
CA CYS A 98 -4.52 15.05 -10.88
C CYS A 98 -3.86 16.43 -10.92
N VAL A 99 -2.66 16.51 -11.49
CA VAL A 99 -1.94 17.77 -11.70
C VAL A 99 -1.95 18.08 -13.19
N TRP A 100 -2.43 19.26 -13.55
CA TRP A 100 -2.60 19.68 -14.94
C TRP A 100 -1.56 20.71 -15.34
N GLY A 101 -1.16 20.68 -16.61
CA GLY A 101 -0.25 21.67 -17.17
C GLY A 101 -0.95 23.00 -17.45
N CYS A 102 -0.18 24.07 -17.61
CA CYS A 102 -0.71 25.44 -17.78
C CYS A 102 -1.63 25.62 -19.01
N ASN A 103 -1.51 24.73 -20.00
CA ASN A 103 -2.25 24.79 -21.26
C ASN A 103 -3.36 23.73 -21.34
N THR A 104 -3.68 23.05 -20.25
CA THR A 104 -4.73 22.03 -20.24
C THR A 104 -6.12 22.69 -20.21
N ASP A 105 -7.00 22.28 -21.12
CA ASP A 105 -8.41 22.65 -21.03
C ASP A 105 -9.07 21.88 -19.88
N LEU A 106 -9.45 22.59 -18.82
CA LEU A 106 -10.07 22.01 -17.63
C LEU A 106 -11.42 21.34 -17.93
N LYS A 107 -12.05 21.65 -19.07
CA LYS A 107 -13.29 20.99 -19.50
C LYS A 107 -13.09 19.53 -19.91
N GLU A 108 -11.92 19.17 -20.44
CA GLU A 108 -11.55 17.77 -20.66
C GLU A 108 -11.22 17.06 -19.34
N ALA A 109 -10.68 17.79 -18.36
CA ALA A 109 -10.38 17.27 -17.03
C ALA A 109 -11.63 16.98 -16.18
N GLU A 110 -12.79 17.54 -16.55
CA GLU A 110 -14.10 17.39 -15.89
C GLU A 110 -14.99 16.31 -16.52
N ALA A 111 -14.63 15.79 -17.71
CA ALA A 111 -15.27 14.63 -18.33
C ALA A 111 -14.91 13.33 -17.57
N ARG A 112 -15.30 13.26 -16.30
CA ARG A 112 -14.98 12.16 -15.39
C ARG A 112 -16.13 11.16 -15.32
N PRO A 113 -15.83 9.88 -15.10
CA PRO A 113 -16.86 8.88 -14.85
C PRO A 113 -17.71 9.28 -13.63
N GLU A 114 -19.02 9.02 -13.71
CA GLU A 114 -20.06 9.39 -12.73
C GLU A 114 -19.78 8.93 -11.29
N SER A 115 -18.84 8.01 -11.09
CA SER A 115 -18.47 7.41 -9.80
C SER A 115 -17.42 8.22 -9.01
N VAL A 116 -16.84 9.28 -9.57
CA VAL A 116 -15.78 10.07 -8.90
C VAL A 116 -16.37 11.28 -8.19
N LYS A 117 -16.11 11.39 -6.88
CA LYS A 117 -16.42 12.59 -6.09
C LYS A 117 -15.24 13.55 -6.13
N VAL A 118 -15.43 14.74 -6.67
CA VAL A 118 -14.40 15.79 -6.68
C VAL A 118 -14.34 16.45 -5.32
N ILE A 119 -13.12 16.61 -4.80
CA ILE A 119 -12.87 17.35 -3.57
C ILE A 119 -12.57 18.79 -3.95
N GLU A 120 -13.57 19.67 -3.78
CA GLU A 120 -13.44 21.11 -4.05
C GLU A 120 -12.81 21.84 -2.86
N ASP A 121 -13.23 21.49 -1.64
CA ASP A 121 -12.71 22.05 -0.39
C ASP A 121 -11.97 20.96 0.40
N LEU A 122 -10.65 21.09 0.46
CA LEU A 122 -9.78 20.18 1.19
C LEU A 122 -9.99 20.23 2.70
N ALA A 123 -10.31 21.40 3.27
CA ALA A 123 -10.52 21.55 4.71
C ALA A 123 -11.84 20.89 5.14
N ALA A 124 -12.93 21.15 4.41
CA ALA A 124 -14.22 20.50 4.65
C ALA A 124 -14.14 18.97 4.48
N PHE A 125 -13.41 18.50 3.47
CA PHE A 125 -13.17 17.06 3.28
C PHE A 125 -12.41 16.44 4.45
N LYS A 126 -11.33 17.09 4.93
CA LYS A 126 -10.58 16.60 6.09
C LYS A 126 -11.44 16.58 7.36
N MET A 127 -12.21 17.62 7.63
CA MET A 127 -13.05 17.71 8.84
C MET A 127 -14.18 16.68 8.88
N SER A 128 -14.70 16.28 7.72
CA SER A 128 -15.77 15.29 7.62
C SER A 128 -15.27 13.84 7.50
N SER A 129 -13.96 13.63 7.43
CA SER A 129 -13.35 12.31 7.28
C SER A 129 -13.10 11.64 8.63
N GLU A 130 -13.26 10.32 8.67
CA GLU A 130 -12.75 9.48 9.75
C GLU A 130 -11.25 9.25 9.57
N PHE A 131 -10.49 9.42 10.65
CA PHE A 131 -9.05 9.19 10.65
C PHE A 131 -8.72 7.85 11.29
N TYR A 132 -7.68 7.20 10.78
CA TYR A 132 -7.13 6.03 11.44
C TYR A 132 -6.53 6.41 12.80
N PRO A 133 -6.63 5.52 13.80
CA PRO A 133 -5.90 5.67 15.06
C PRO A 133 -4.40 5.83 14.81
N SER A 134 -3.70 6.38 15.80
CA SER A 134 -2.25 6.45 15.71
C SER A 134 -1.64 5.05 15.67
N ILE A 135 -0.58 4.87 14.88
CA ILE A 135 0.05 3.54 14.77
C ILE A 135 0.58 3.06 16.14
N SER A 136 1.03 3.98 17.00
CA SER A 136 1.43 3.68 18.37
C SER A 136 0.30 3.09 19.23
N GLU A 137 -0.93 3.53 19.02
CA GLU A 137 -2.12 3.02 19.73
C GLU A 137 -2.52 1.64 19.16
N PHE A 138 -2.47 1.51 17.83
CA PHE A 138 -2.75 0.25 17.12
C PHE A 138 -1.79 -0.90 17.50
N LEU A 139 -0.52 -0.58 17.72
CA LEU A 139 0.52 -1.54 18.14
C LEU A 139 0.37 -2.04 19.57
N MET A 140 -0.29 -1.28 20.46
CA MET A 140 -0.52 -1.73 21.84
C MET A 140 -1.70 -2.70 21.95
N GLU A 141 -2.58 -2.75 20.95
CA GLU A 141 -3.85 -3.49 21.02
C GLU A 141 -3.88 -4.79 20.21
N THR A 142 -2.91 -5.08 19.34
CA THR A 142 -3.02 -6.23 18.41
C THR A 142 -1.78 -7.14 18.35
N GLU A 143 -2.01 -8.43 18.58
CA GLU A 143 -1.09 -9.53 18.21
C GLU A 143 -1.08 -9.82 16.69
N HIS A 144 -1.84 -9.07 15.88
CA HIS A 144 -2.04 -9.35 14.45
C HIS A 144 -1.23 -8.39 13.56
N PHE A 145 0.04 -8.76 13.36
CA PHE A 145 1.01 -8.13 12.46
C PHE A 145 0.58 -8.01 10.99
N GLU A 146 -0.38 -8.84 10.56
CA GLU A 146 -0.94 -8.87 9.20
C GLU A 146 -1.35 -7.47 8.72
N VAL A 147 -1.98 -6.66 9.57
CA VAL A 147 -2.48 -5.33 9.18
C VAL A 147 -1.33 -4.32 8.98
N LEU A 148 -0.21 -4.48 9.69
CA LEU A 148 0.96 -3.57 9.61
C LEU A 148 1.75 -3.75 8.31
N LEU A 149 1.91 -5.00 7.87
CA LEU A 149 2.53 -5.37 6.61
C LEU A 149 1.83 -4.68 5.43
N PHE A 150 0.50 -4.66 5.44
CA PHE A 150 -0.30 -4.02 4.41
C PHE A 150 -0.41 -2.49 4.56
N ALA A 151 -0.40 -1.95 5.79
CA ALA A 151 -0.43 -0.50 6.04
C ALA A 151 0.84 0.21 5.55
N ARG A 152 2.03 -0.41 5.66
CA ARG A 152 3.26 0.17 5.10
C ARG A 152 3.34 0.10 3.59
N PHE A 153 2.65 -0.85 2.94
CA PHE A 153 2.47 -0.84 1.48
C PHE A 153 1.73 0.43 1.03
N TYR A 154 0.79 0.92 1.84
CA TYR A 154 0.06 2.17 1.58
C TYR A 154 0.87 3.44 1.87
N LEU A 155 1.74 3.44 2.90
CA LEU A 155 2.50 4.64 3.30
C LEU A 155 3.81 4.86 2.54
N ARG A 156 4.37 3.83 1.89
CA ARG A 156 5.61 3.97 1.08
C ARG A 156 5.35 4.40 -0.38
N LEU A 157 4.08 4.58 -0.73
CA LEU A 157 3.59 5.00 -2.07
C LEU A 157 3.02 6.43 -2.06
N LEU A 158 3.10 7.15 -0.93
CA LEU A 158 2.83 8.57 -0.77
C LEU A 158 4.12 9.28 -0.31
#